data_AF-A0A1V9DXV5-F1
#
_entry.id   AF-A0A1V9DXV5-F1
#
_cell.length_a   1.000
_cell.length_b   1.000
_cell.length_c   1.000
_cell.angle_alpha   90.00
_cell.angle_beta   90.00
_cell.angle_gamma   90.00
#
_symmetry.space_group_name_H-M   'P 1'
#
loop_
_entity.id
_entity.type
_entity.pdbx_description
1 polymer ?
#
loop_
_entity_poly.entity_id
_entity_poly.type
_entity_poly.pdbx_seq_one_letter_code
_entity_poly.pdbx_strand_id
1 'polypeptide(L)'
;MKLLVFIALAAMPTLSSKCHKSQKPDEYLQGKVIRISCASYIVQVLNNNSIGEDGWKDQSNNNAQYDNVFNASNPCKLPGGIKAGATIKFKISPSKGNDCITCMMYDAPPAVKYDINDLSVVGN
;
A
#
# COMPACT_ATOMS: atom_id res chain seq x y z
N MET A 1 23.69 -55.11 -14.88
CA MET A 1 22.27 -54.71 -14.74
C MET A 1 21.91 -54.93 -13.27
N LYS A 2 21.65 -53.95 -12.40
CA LYS A 2 21.10 -52.60 -12.52
C LYS A 2 21.79 -51.68 -11.50
N LEU A 3 22.09 -50.47 -11.96
CA LEU A 3 22.54 -49.32 -11.19
C LEU A 3 21.35 -48.79 -10.37
N LEU A 4 21.47 -48.59 -9.06
CA LEU A 4 20.60 -47.64 -8.35
C LEU A 4 21.41 -46.85 -7.31
N VAL A 5 21.52 -45.57 -7.63
CA VAL A 5 22.26 -44.47 -7.01
C VAL A 5 21.65 -44.10 -5.66
N PHE A 6 22.48 -43.99 -4.63
CA PHE A 6 22.12 -43.32 -3.37
C PHE A 6 22.10 -41.80 -3.61
N ILE A 7 20.91 -41.20 -3.77
CA ILE A 7 20.75 -39.75 -3.85
C ILE A 7 20.44 -39.25 -2.44
N ALA A 8 21.43 -38.60 -1.82
CA ALA A 8 21.27 -37.84 -0.59
C ALA A 8 20.37 -36.62 -0.85
N LEU A 9 19.19 -36.60 -0.24
CA LEU A 9 18.25 -35.49 -0.32
C LEU A 9 18.63 -34.41 0.70
N ALA A 10 19.56 -33.53 0.32
CA ALA A 10 19.85 -32.32 1.06
C ALA A 10 18.70 -31.31 0.85
N ALA A 11 17.79 -31.22 1.83
CA ALA A 11 16.75 -30.20 1.85
C ALA A 11 17.40 -28.84 2.21
N MET A 12 17.57 -27.97 1.21
CA MET A 12 17.97 -26.58 1.41
C MET A 12 16.79 -25.79 1.96
N PRO A 13 16.91 -25.10 3.11
CA PRO A 13 15.92 -24.13 3.52
C PRO A 13 15.99 -22.92 2.57
N THR A 14 14.97 -22.72 1.74
CA THR A 14 14.83 -21.48 0.96
C THR A 14 14.57 -20.34 1.93
N LEU A 15 15.62 -19.59 2.24
CA LEU A 15 15.54 -18.34 2.97
C LEU A 15 14.85 -17.31 2.07
N SER A 16 13.53 -17.19 2.17
CA SER A 16 12.77 -16.11 1.55
C SER A 16 13.14 -14.80 2.27
N SER A 17 14.19 -14.13 1.81
CA SER A 17 14.52 -12.78 2.23
C SER A 17 13.36 -11.87 1.85
N LYS A 18 12.52 -11.52 2.84
CA LYS A 18 11.59 -10.40 2.72
C LYS A 18 12.44 -9.17 2.41
N CYS A 19 12.43 -8.74 1.15
CA CYS A 19 13.09 -7.52 0.73
C CYS A 19 12.36 -6.35 1.41
N HIS A 20 12.91 -5.86 2.52
CA HIS A 20 12.45 -4.62 3.13
C HIS A 20 12.89 -3.48 2.21
N LYS A 21 11.98 -2.98 1.38
CA LYS A 21 12.19 -1.74 0.62
C LYS A 21 12.38 -0.60 1.64
N SER A 22 13.61 -0.12 1.80
CA SER A 22 13.93 0.98 2.72
C SER A 22 13.43 2.30 2.15
N GLN A 23 12.60 3.00 2.93
CA GLN A 23 11.98 4.26 2.53
C GLN A 23 12.93 5.44 2.81
N LYS A 24 13.02 6.41 1.89
CA LYS A 24 13.61 7.72 2.18
C LYS A 24 12.49 8.64 2.71
N PRO A 25 12.51 9.02 4.00
CA PRO A 25 11.38 9.73 4.63
C PRO A 25 11.11 11.15 4.10
N ASP A 26 12.03 11.72 3.31
CA ASP A 26 12.00 13.16 2.97
C ASP A 26 11.62 13.49 1.53
N GLU A 27 11.32 12.48 0.71
CA GLU A 27 10.93 12.71 -0.69
C GLU A 27 9.42 12.95 -0.80
N TYR A 28 9.04 14.01 -1.53
CA TYR A 28 7.64 14.23 -1.88
C TYR A 28 7.18 13.21 -2.92
N LEU A 29 6.08 12.54 -2.61
CA LEU A 29 5.37 11.65 -3.51
C LEU A 29 4.21 12.40 -4.17
N GLN A 30 3.88 11.95 -5.38
CA GLN A 30 2.63 12.27 -6.05
C GLN A 30 1.79 11.01 -6.15
N GLY A 31 0.50 11.13 -5.91
CA GLY A 31 -0.41 9.99 -5.93
C GLY A 31 -1.81 10.37 -6.32
N LYS A 32 -2.59 9.35 -6.68
CA LYS A 32 -4.02 9.48 -6.97
C LYS A 32 -4.81 8.82 -5.84
N VAL A 33 -5.82 9.51 -5.33
CA VAL A 33 -6.76 8.92 -4.38
C VAL A 33 -7.68 7.98 -5.15
N ILE A 34 -7.55 6.69 -4.94
CA ILE A 34 -8.31 5.68 -5.67
C ILE A 34 -9.69 5.50 -5.04
N ARG A 35 -9.74 5.44 -3.71
CA ARG A 35 -10.97 5.18 -2.97
C ARG A 35 -10.94 5.84 -1.60
N ILE A 36 -12.08 6.39 -1.20
CA ILE A 36 -12.33 6.85 0.17
C ILE A 36 -13.61 6.17 0.63
N SER A 37 -13.55 5.48 1.76
CA SER A 37 -14.70 4.93 2.47
C SER A 37 -14.63 5.35 3.94
N CYS A 38 -15.62 4.96 4.75
CA CYS A 38 -15.52 5.14 6.20
C CYS A 38 -14.53 4.18 6.89
N ALA A 39 -14.01 3.17 6.17
CA ALA A 39 -13.09 2.15 6.68
C ALA A 39 -11.66 2.28 6.12
N SER A 40 -11.47 2.87 4.94
CA SER A 40 -10.16 3.04 4.31
C SER A 40 -10.03 4.31 3.49
N TYR A 41 -8.78 4.73 3.33
CA TYR A 41 -8.37 5.82 2.45
C TYR A 41 -7.20 5.34 1.61
N ILE A 42 -7.45 5.12 0.32
CA ILE A 42 -6.55 4.38 -0.56
C ILE A 42 -5.89 5.32 -1.56
N VAL A 43 -4.57 5.25 -1.62
CA VAL A 43 -3.74 6.08 -2.50
C VAL A 43 -2.86 5.19 -3.35
N GLN A 44 -2.86 5.45 -4.66
CA GLN A 44 -1.88 4.94 -5.59
C GLN A 44 -0.73 5.94 -5.73
N VAL A 45 0.51 5.48 -5.59
CA VAL A 45 1.71 6.29 -5.83
C VAL A 45 2.02 6.31 -7.32
N LEU A 46 2.27 7.50 -7.87
CA LEU A 46 2.48 7.72 -9.31
C LEU A 46 3.95 7.94 -9.70
N ASN A 47 4.77 8.47 -8.78
CA ASN A 47 6.15 8.85 -9.07
C ASN A 47 7.21 7.95 -8.41
N ASN A 48 6.80 6.85 -7.76
CA ASN A 48 7.72 5.92 -7.11
C ASN A 48 7.13 4.50 -7.02
N ASN A 49 7.68 3.58 -7.81
CA ASN A 49 7.21 2.18 -7.90
C ASN A 49 7.75 1.27 -6.77
N SER A 50 8.40 1.85 -5.76
CA SER A 50 8.90 1.11 -4.60
C SER A 50 7.97 1.20 -3.40
N ILE A 51 6.87 1.96 -3.48
CA ILE A 51 5.98 2.24 -2.36
C ILE A 51 4.61 1.61 -2.60
N GLY A 52 4.14 0.85 -1.63
CA GLY A 52 2.82 0.22 -1.67
C GLY A 52 2.84 -1.25 -2.05
N GLU A 53 1.64 -1.79 -2.15
CA GLU A 53 1.32 -3.15 -2.60
C GLU A 53 1.07 -3.14 -4.11
N ASP A 54 1.61 -4.15 -4.79
CA ASP A 54 1.39 -4.38 -6.22
C ASP A 54 0.26 -5.40 -6.41
N GLY A 55 -0.54 -5.21 -7.46
CA GLY A 55 -1.63 -6.09 -7.83
C GLY A 55 -2.86 -6.02 -6.92
N TRP A 56 -3.04 -4.95 -6.14
CA TRP A 56 -4.21 -4.78 -5.28
C TRP A 56 -5.49 -4.65 -6.12
N LYS A 57 -6.54 -5.41 -5.74
CA LYS A 57 -7.82 -5.43 -6.46
C LYS A 57 -8.89 -4.63 -5.72
N ASP A 58 -9.40 -3.59 -6.36
CA ASP A 58 -10.51 -2.82 -5.83
C ASP A 58 -11.82 -3.61 -5.95
N GLN A 59 -12.22 -4.23 -4.84
CA GLN A 59 -13.48 -4.99 -4.75
C GLN A 59 -14.72 -4.13 -4.98
N SER A 60 -14.62 -2.80 -4.87
CA SER A 60 -15.74 -1.87 -5.08
C SER A 60 -15.92 -1.43 -6.53
N ASN A 61 -14.92 -1.66 -7.40
CA ASN A 61 -14.91 -1.17 -8.78
C ASN A 61 -14.59 -2.29 -9.78
N ASN A 62 -15.51 -3.25 -9.92
CA ASN A 62 -15.40 -4.34 -10.90
C ASN A 62 -14.03 -5.08 -10.87
N ASN A 63 -13.40 -5.17 -9.70
CA ASN A 63 -12.07 -5.75 -9.51
C ASN A 63 -10.94 -5.08 -10.33
N ALA A 64 -11.03 -3.77 -10.56
CA ALA A 64 -9.92 -3.00 -11.11
C ALA A 64 -8.64 -3.26 -10.29
N GLN A 65 -7.52 -3.45 -10.98
CA GLN A 65 -6.25 -3.80 -10.36
C GLN A 65 -5.28 -2.63 -10.44
N TYR A 66 -4.55 -2.39 -9.35
CA TYR A 66 -3.64 -1.27 -9.21
C TYR A 66 -2.33 -1.73 -8.56
N ASP A 67 -1.23 -1.10 -8.99
CA ASP A 67 0.09 -1.25 -8.39
C ASP A 67 0.46 -0.02 -7.56
N ASN A 68 1.43 -0.19 -6.65
CA ASN A 68 1.95 0.88 -5.79
C ASN A 68 0.88 1.53 -4.91
N VAL A 69 0.00 0.71 -4.33
CA VAL A 69 -1.15 1.18 -3.55
C VAL A 69 -0.95 0.97 -2.06
N PHE A 70 -1.35 1.94 -1.24
CA PHE A 70 -1.36 1.79 0.21
C PHE A 70 -2.65 2.38 0.81
N ASN A 71 -2.96 1.94 2.02
CA ASN A 71 -4.03 2.53 2.84
C ASN A 71 -3.44 3.53 3.85
N ALA A 72 -4.04 4.70 4.00
CA ALA A 72 -3.65 5.64 5.04
C ALA A 72 -3.91 5.01 6.42
N SER A 73 -2.90 4.96 7.29
CA SER A 73 -3.07 4.39 8.64
C SER A 73 -4.00 5.22 9.51
N ASN A 74 -4.11 6.52 9.24
CA ASN A 74 -4.94 7.44 10.01
C ASN A 74 -5.66 8.46 9.11
N PRO A 75 -6.84 8.10 8.57
CA PRO A 75 -7.57 8.98 7.67
C PRO A 75 -8.13 10.23 8.37
N CYS A 76 -8.31 10.21 9.70
CA CYS A 76 -8.79 11.37 10.47
C CYS A 76 -7.79 12.54 10.50
N LYS A 77 -6.50 12.29 10.23
CA LYS A 77 -5.47 13.34 10.16
C LYS A 77 -5.37 13.98 8.78
N LEU A 78 -6.09 13.47 7.79
CA LEU A 78 -6.09 14.01 6.44
C LEU A 78 -7.05 15.22 6.37
N PRO A 79 -6.70 16.27 5.60
CA PRO A 79 -7.60 17.39 5.45
C PRO A 79 -8.89 16.95 4.73
N GLY A 80 -10.02 17.50 5.17
CA GLY A 80 -11.31 17.23 4.55
C GLY A 80 -11.41 17.77 3.12
N GLY A 81 -12.44 17.32 2.38
CA GLY A 81 -12.74 17.83 1.04
C GLY A 81 -11.97 17.18 -0.11
N ILE A 82 -11.00 16.30 0.18
CA ILE A 82 -10.37 15.47 -0.85
C ILE A 82 -11.35 14.40 -1.31
N LYS A 83 -11.44 14.18 -2.63
CA LYS A 83 -12.32 13.19 -3.24
C LYS A 83 -11.52 12.09 -3.92
N ALA A 84 -12.14 10.93 -4.09
CA ALA A 84 -11.62 9.91 -4.99
C ALA A 84 -11.44 10.49 -6.40
N GLY A 85 -10.37 10.10 -7.08
CA GLY A 85 -9.92 10.66 -8.36
C GLY A 85 -8.90 11.81 -8.23
N ALA A 86 -8.82 12.49 -7.08
CA ALA A 86 -7.93 13.63 -6.90
C ALA A 86 -6.45 13.24 -6.99
N THR A 87 -5.64 14.11 -7.58
CA THR A 87 -4.18 14.00 -7.55
C THR A 87 -3.64 14.81 -6.38
N ILE A 88 -2.83 14.17 -5.54
CA ILE A 88 -2.28 14.74 -4.31
C ILE A 88 -0.75 14.67 -4.32
N LYS A 89 -0.13 15.62 -3.62
CA LYS A 89 1.29 15.63 -3.27
C LYS A 89 1.43 15.50 -1.76
N PHE A 90 2.30 14.61 -1.31
CA PHE A 90 2.40 14.26 0.10
C PHE A 90 3.77 13.67 0.47
N LYS A 91 4.04 13.53 1.76
CA LYS A 91 5.10 12.69 2.33
C LYS A 91 4.50 11.51 3.07
N ILE A 92 5.28 10.45 3.27
CA ILE A 92 4.87 9.29 4.07
C ILE A 92 5.81 9.02 5.23
N SER A 93 5.27 8.46 6.30
CA SER A 93 6.06 7.91 7.40
C SER A 93 5.54 6.53 7.81
N PRO A 94 6.36 5.71 8.50
CA PRO A 94 5.88 4.46 9.09
C PRO A 94 4.65 4.72 9.95
N SER A 95 3.66 3.82 9.87
CA SER A 95 2.42 3.90 10.66
C SER A 95 2.73 3.90 12.16
N LYS A 96 2.35 4.97 12.87
CA LYS A 96 2.55 5.11 14.32
C LYS A 96 1.36 4.66 15.18
N GLY A 97 0.38 4.00 14.57
CA GLY A 97 -0.86 3.58 15.24
C GLY A 97 -2.05 4.46 14.83
N ASN A 98 -3.24 3.89 14.93
CA ASN A 98 -4.48 4.50 14.48
C ASN A 98 -5.38 4.82 15.68
N ASP A 99 -5.63 6.12 15.93
CA ASP A 99 -6.61 6.64 16.90
C ASP A 99 -7.91 7.10 16.20
N CYS A 100 -8.01 6.92 14.88
CA CYS A 100 -9.18 7.25 14.09
C CYS A 100 -10.27 6.20 14.26
N ILE A 101 -11.46 6.64 14.66
CA ILE A 101 -12.65 5.80 14.71
C ILE A 101 -13.16 5.61 13.28
N THR A 102 -12.99 4.40 12.75
CA THR A 102 -13.47 4.00 11.43
C THR A 102 -14.67 3.05 11.54
N CYS A 103 -15.49 2.98 10.50
CA CYS A 103 -16.59 2.02 10.46
C CYS A 103 -16.08 0.58 10.28
N MET A 104 -16.88 -0.41 10.68
CA MET A 104 -16.57 -1.85 10.52
C MET A 104 -17.00 -2.40 9.15
N MET A 105 -16.91 -1.57 8.10
CA MET A 105 -17.27 -1.97 6.75
C MET A 105 -16.19 -2.88 6.16
N TYR A 106 -16.60 -3.97 5.51
CA TYR A 106 -15.68 -4.78 4.72
C TYR A 106 -15.32 -4.04 3.42
N ASP A 107 -14.05 -3.67 3.26
CA ASP A 107 -13.59 -2.99 2.03
C ASP A 107 -12.30 -3.55 1.41
N ALA A 108 -11.72 -4.60 2.01
CA ALA A 108 -10.50 -5.25 1.54
C ALA A 108 -9.37 -4.26 1.15
N PRO A 109 -8.89 -3.42 2.10
CA PRO A 109 -7.87 -2.44 1.79
C PRO A 109 -6.50 -3.12 1.58
N PRO A 110 -5.54 -2.47 0.91
CA PRO A 110 -4.17 -2.95 0.83
C PRO A 110 -3.60 -3.22 2.23
N ALA A 111 -2.76 -4.24 2.36
CA ALA A 111 -2.10 -4.58 3.61
C ALA A 111 -1.05 -3.54 4.00
N VAL A 112 -0.44 -2.89 3.01
CA VAL A 112 0.56 -1.83 3.22
C VAL A 112 -0.11 -0.56 3.71
N LYS A 113 0.41 -0.01 4.82
CA LYS A 113 -0.12 1.19 5.47
C LYS A 113 0.97 2.21 5.77
N TYR A 114 0.65 3.48 5.53
CA TYR A 114 1.52 4.61 5.87
C TYR A 114 0.71 5.76 6.45
N ASP A 115 1.37 6.52 7.33
CA ASP A 115 0.86 7.84 7.72
C ASP A 115 1.19 8.81 6.58
N ILE A 116 0.22 9.67 6.23
CA ILE A 116 0.42 10.70 5.21
C ILE A 116 0.63 12.04 5.90
N ASN A 117 1.69 12.74 5.51
CA ASN A 117 2.07 14.05 6.02
C ASN A 117 2.15 15.06 4.87
N ASP A 118 2.07 16.36 5.18
CA ASP A 118 2.23 17.47 4.23
C ASP A 118 1.39 17.33 2.95
N LEU A 119 0.13 16.91 3.10
CA LEU A 119 -0.76 16.64 1.98
C LEU A 119 -1.30 17.94 1.36
N SER A 120 -1.22 18.04 0.03
CA SER A 120 -1.87 19.07 -0.79
C SER A 120 -2.47 18.49 -2.08
N VAL A 121 -3.54 19.10 -2.60
CA VAL A 121 -4.18 18.71 -3.88
C VAL A 121 -3.50 19.45 -5.03
N VAL A 122 -3.15 18.74 -6.11
CA VAL A 122 -2.35 19.26 -7.24
C VAL A 122 -3.20 19.55 -8.48
N GLY A 123 -4.39 18.95 -8.61
CA GLY A 123 -5.29 19.18 -9.74
C GLY A 123 -6.68 18.58 -9.52
N ASN A 124 -7.71 19.26 -10.04
CA ASN A 124 -9.12 18.85 -10.08
C ASN A 124 -9.49 18.33 -11.47
#